data_AF-A0A0R1HQT3-F1
#
_entry.id   AF-A0A0R1HQT3-F1
#
_cell.length_a   1.000
_cell.length_b   1.000
_cell.length_c   1.000
_cell.angle_alpha   90.00
_cell.angle_beta   90.00
_cell.angle_gamma   90.00
#
_symmetry.space_group_name_H-M   'P 1'
#
loop_
_entity.id
_entity.type
_entity.pdbx_description
1 polymer ?
#
loop_
_entity_poly.entity_id
_entity_poly.type
_entity_poly.pdbx_seq_one_letter_code
_entity_poly.pdbx_strand_id
1 'polypeptide(L)' 'MVKKIDLRDELLRVSSQGLIGGPIEVEGKTYIGEDAIQKAYDLIDLVHILERRYRVKTPKS' A
#
# COMPACT_ATOMS: atom_id res chain seq x y z
N MET A 1 -16.56 17.61 -5.02
CA MET A 1 -16.60 16.22 -5.50
C MET A 1 -15.62 15.41 -4.67
N VAL A 2 -16.10 14.45 -3.88
CA VAL A 2 -15.21 13.55 -3.11
C VAL A 2 -14.61 12.56 -4.11
N LYS A 3 -13.30 12.67 -4.41
CA LYS A 3 -12.60 11.65 -5.17
C LYS A 3 -12.72 10.34 -4.37
N LYS A 4 -13.45 9.37 -4.90
CA LYS A 4 -13.39 8.01 -4.37
C LYS A 4 -12.00 7.49 -4.70
N ILE A 5 -11.12 7.47 -3.71
CA ILE A 5 -9.81 6.84 -3.80
C ILE A 5 -10.05 5.36 -3.50
N ASP A 6 -9.61 4.48 -4.40
CA ASP A 6 -9.54 3.07 -4.08
C ASP A 6 -8.39 2.86 -3.10
N LEU A 7 -8.74 2.46 -1.87
CA LEU A 7 -7.76 2.26 -0.80
C LEU A 7 -6.72 1.20 -1.19
N ARG A 8 -7.12 0.17 -1.95
CA ARG A 8 -6.20 -0.88 -2.41
C ARG A 8 -5.13 -0.27 -3.32
N ASP A 9 -5.56 0.47 -4.34
CA ASP A 9 -4.65 1.02 -5.33
C ASP A 9 -3.73 2.06 -4.68
N GLU A 10 -4.23 2.85 -3.74
CA GLU A 10 -3.39 3.82 -3.03
C GLU A 10 -2.33 3.14 -2.15
N LEU A 11 -2.71 2.10 -1.40
CA LEU A 11 -1.76 1.34 -0.59
C LEU A 11 -0.70 0.65 -1.46
N LEU A 12 -1.10 0.04 -2.58
CA LEU A 12 -0.16 -0.59 -3.52
C LEU A 12 0.75 0.43 -4.22
N ARG A 13 0.21 1.61 -4.56
CA ARG A 13 0.99 2.71 -5.15
C ARG A 13 2.08 3.19 -4.18
N VAL A 14 1.74 3.42 -2.92
CA VAL A 14 2.70 3.83 -1.88
C VAL A 14 3.73 2.72 -1.64
N SER A 15 3.29 1.47 -1.55
CA SER A 15 4.19 0.32 -1.38
C SER A 15 5.21 0.21 -2.52
N SER A 16 4.75 0.40 -3.76
CA SER A 16 5.64 0.37 -4.93
C SER A 16 6.74 1.43 -4.85
N GLN A 17 6.47 2.61 -4.28
CA GLN A 17 7.50 3.65 -4.09
C GLN A 17 8.58 3.19 -3.10
N GLY A 18 8.19 2.51 -2.02
CA GLY A 18 9.14 1.99 -1.03
C GLY A 18 10.00 0.86 -1.58
N LEU A 19 9.41 -0.06 -2.36
CA LEU A 19 10.12 -1.19 -2.96
C LEU A 19 11.19 -0.77 -3.99
N ILE A 20 11.01 0.36 -4.69
CA ILE A 20 12.02 0.90 -5.61
C ILE A 20 13.07 1.77 -4.91
N GLY A 21 13.07 1.80 -3.57
CA GLY A 21 14.02 2.58 -2.76
C GLY A 21 13.65 4.05 -2.59
N GLY A 22 12.43 4.44 -2.95
CA GLY A 22 11.90 5.78 -2.72
C GLY A 22 11.41 5.96 -1.27
N PRO A 23 11.32 7.21 -0.79
CA PRO A 23 10.68 7.50 0.49
C PRO A 23 9.18 7.22 0.39
N ILE A 24 8.57 6.75 1.48
CA ILE A 24 7.12 6.57 1.58
C ILE A 24 6.57 7.35 2.76
N GLU A 25 5.41 7.97 2.58
CA GLU A 25 4.70 8.70 3.62
C GLU A 25 3.41 7.96 3.98
N VAL A 26 3.29 7.57 5.24
CA VAL A 26 2.14 6.84 5.78
C VAL A 26 1.75 7.50 7.09
N GLU A 27 0.49 7.92 7.20
CA GLU A 27 -0.06 8.56 8.42
C GLU A 27 0.77 9.76 8.92
N GLY A 28 1.34 10.54 8.00
CA GLY A 28 2.17 11.71 8.31
C GLY A 28 3.60 11.38 8.77
N LYS A 29 4.02 10.12 8.70
CA LYS A 29 5.40 9.70 8.95
C LYS A 29 6.08 9.30 7.64
N THR A 30 7.27 9.85 7.42
CA THR A 30 8.13 9.46 6.29
C THR A 30 9.06 8.32 6.70
N TYR A 31 9.13 7.29 5.86
CA TYR A 31 10.03 6.15 5.96
C TYR A 31 11.03 6.18 4.79
N ILE A 32 12.28 5.82 5.04
CA ILE A 32 13.38 5.86 4.06
C ILE A 32 14.27 4.62 4.17
N GLY A 33 14.96 4.24 3.09
CA GLY A 33 15.90 3.11 3.10
C GLY A 33 15.22 1.78 3.44
N GLU A 34 15.87 0.98 4.30
CA GLU A 34 15.34 -0.33 4.73
C GLU A 34 13.98 -0.22 5.44
N ASP A 35 13.76 0.85 6.21
CA ASP A 35 12.47 1.11 6.87
C ASP A 35 11.34 1.33 5.85
N ALA A 36 11.62 1.98 4.73
CA ALA A 36 10.65 2.16 3.65
C ALA A 36 10.29 0.83 2.97
N ILE A 37 11.30 -0.03 2.77
CA ILE A 37 11.11 -1.35 2.17
C ILE A 37 10.27 -2.23 3.09
N GLN A 38 10.61 -2.30 4.38
CA GLN A 38 9.85 -3.08 5.36
C GLN A 38 8.41 -2.59 5.45
N LYS A 39 8.22 -1.26 5.54
CA LYS A 39 6.90 -0.67 5.62
C LYS A 39 6.08 -0.91 4.34
N ALA A 40 6.72 -0.94 3.16
CA ALA A 40 6.04 -1.32 1.92
C ALA A 40 5.51 -2.77 1.95
N TYR A 41 6.26 -3.71 2.51
CA TYR A 41 5.76 -5.08 2.71
C TYR A 41 4.59 -5.13 3.69
N ASP A 42 4.64 -4.39 4.80
CA ASP A 42 3.54 -4.31 5.75
C ASP A 42 2.23 -3.80 5.09
N LEU A 43 2.35 -2.82 4.18
CA LEU A 43 1.21 -2.28 3.43
C LEU A 43 0.64 -3.31 2.44
N ILE A 44 1.50 -4.09 1.78
CA ILE A 44 1.08 -5.18 0.88
C ILE A 44 0.33 -6.26 1.67
N ASP A 45 0.86 -6.65 2.82
CA ASP A 45 0.21 -7.64 3.70
C ASP A 45 -1.14 -7.14 4.22
N LEU A 46 -1.23 -5.86 4.58
CA LEU A 46 -2.50 -5.24 4.95
C LEU A 46 -3.53 -5.35 3.81
N VAL A 47 -3.13 -5.04 2.58
CA VAL A 47 -4.01 -5.20 1.40
C VAL A 47 -4.51 -6.64 1.29
N HIS A 48 -3.62 -7.64 1.38
CA HIS A 48 -4.01 -9.04 1.32
C HIS A 48 -4.98 -9.46 2.44
N ILE A 49 -4.76 -8.97 3.66
CA ILE A 49 -5.66 -9.23 4.81
C ILE A 49 -7.04 -8.63 4.54
N LEU A 50 -7.10 -7.39 4.02
CA LEU A 50 -8.36 -6.72 3.71
C LEU A 50 -9.09 -7.42 2.56
N GLU A 51 -8.40 -7.78 1.49
CA GLU A 51 -8.97 -8.54 0.37
C GLU A 51 -9.58 -9.87 0.85
N ARG A 52 -8.85 -10.61 1.69
CA ARG A 52 -9.32 -11.87 2.27
C ARG A 52 -10.53 -11.67 3.18
N ARG A 53 -10.49 -10.65 4.05
CA ARG A 53 -11.56 -10.36 5.03
C ARG A 53 -12.86 -9.93 4.35
N TYR A 54 -12.76 -9.08 3.34
CA TYR A 54 -13.93 -8.50 2.66
C TYR A 54 -14.32 -9.25 1.39
N ARG A 55 -13.63 -10.35 1.05
CA ARG A 55 -13.85 -11.17 -0.16
C ARG A 55 -13.85 -10.33 -1.44
N VAL A 56 -13.02 -9.29 -1.48
CA VAL A 56 -12.84 -8.48 -2.68
C VAL A 56 -12.14 -9.37 -3.70
N LYS A 57 -12.89 -9.89 -4.67
CA LYS A 57 -12.31 -10.62 -5.79
C LYS A 57 -11.51 -9.62 -6.61
N THR A 58 -10.20 -9.74 -6.59
CA THR A 58 -9.35 -9.07 -7.58
C THR A 58 -9.87 -9.44 -8.97
N PRO A 59 -10.16 -8.45 -9.85
CA PRO A 59 -10.35 -8.75 -11.25
C PRO A 59 -9.07 -9.44 -11.74
N LYS A 60 -9.19 -10.67 -12.25
CA LYS A 60 -8.06 -11.32 -12.93
C LYS A 60 -7.68 -10.40 -14.10
N SER A 61 -6.45 -9.88 -14.07
CA SER A 61 -5.79 -9.33 -15.26
C SER A 61 -5.64 -10.40 -16.33
#